data_AF-A0A929G7U1-F1
#
_entry.id   AF-A0A929G7U1-F1
#
_cell.length_a   1.000
_cell.length_b   1.000
_cell.length_c   1.000
_cell.angle_alpha   90.00
_cell.angle_beta   90.00
_cell.angle_gamma   90.00
#
_symmetry.space_group_name_H-M   'P 1'
#
loop_
_entity.id
_entity.type
_entity.pdbx_description
1 polymer ?
#
loop_
_entity_poly.entity_id
_entity_poly.type
_entity_poly.pdbx_seq_one_letter_code
_entity_poly.pdbx_strand_id
1 'polypeptide(L)'
;AYTARSERASLFRLGVFSNKYMQYAVLLSVVLLLNVVYVPFLQPIFNTMPLGMQEWTVVLPLIFVPAIAAEMTKAVVRLRARGNVVRAA
;
A
#
# COMPACT_ATOMS: atom_id res chain seq x y z
N ALA A 1 2.88 -3.14 -0.62
CA ALA A 1 4.35 -3.05 -0.46
C ALA A 1 4.75 -2.50 0.91
N TYR A 2 4.46 -1.24 1.21
CA TYR A 2 4.90 -0.57 2.45
C TYR A 2 4.50 -1.30 3.74
N THR A 3 3.25 -1.72 3.85
CA THR A 3 2.73 -2.39 5.05
C THR A 3 3.39 -3.75 5.31
N ALA A 4 3.69 -4.49 4.24
CA ALA A 4 4.31 -5.82 4.28
C ALA A 4 5.80 -5.77 4.64
N ARG A 5 6.47 -4.61 4.50
CA ARG A 5 7.88 -4.43 4.90
C ARG A 5 8.08 -4.62 6.40
N SER A 6 7.06 -4.39 7.24
CA SER A 6 7.19 -4.60 8.68
C SER A 6 5.89 -5.12 9.30
N GLU A 7 5.94 -6.34 9.81
CA GLU A 7 4.85 -6.94 10.58
C GLU A 7 4.68 -6.30 11.98
N ARG A 8 5.77 -5.84 12.60
CA ARG A 8 5.75 -5.39 14.01
C ARG A 8 5.85 -3.87 14.18
N ALA A 9 6.52 -3.17 13.27
CA ALA A 9 6.73 -1.73 13.37
C ALA A 9 5.77 -0.97 12.43
N SER A 10 5.28 0.18 12.92
CA SER A 10 4.36 1.03 12.17
C SER A 10 5.10 1.80 11.08
N LEU A 11 4.45 1.99 9.95
CA LEU A 11 4.97 2.75 8.82
C LEU A 11 5.34 4.18 9.19
N PHE A 12 4.57 4.80 10.10
CA PHE A 12 4.83 6.14 10.61
C PHE A 12 6.11 6.24 11.43
N ARG A 13 6.57 5.14 12.04
CA ARG A 13 7.79 5.10 12.86
C ARG A 13 9.05 4.78 12.06
N LEU A 14 8.92 4.04 10.96
CA LEU A 14 10.03 3.72 10.06
C LEU A 14 10.32 4.83 9.04
N GLY A 15 9.36 5.70 8.76
CA GLY A 15 9.44 6.69 7.69
C GLY A 15 9.25 6.04 6.32
N VAL A 16 8.30 6.58 5.55
CA VAL A 16 7.94 6.05 4.22
C VAL A 16 9.14 6.13 3.26
N PHE A 17 10.02 7.12 3.41
CA PHE A 17 11.18 7.37 2.54
C PHE A 17 12.50 6.75 3.03
N SER A 18 12.49 5.94 4.10
CA SER A 18 13.71 5.36 4.67
C SER A 18 14.45 4.42 3.70
N ASN A 19 13.75 3.74 2.78
CA ASN A 19 14.34 2.80 1.84
C ASN A 19 14.17 3.25 0.39
N LYS A 20 15.26 3.78 -0.19
CA LYS A 20 15.31 4.25 -1.59
C LYS A 20 15.03 3.14 -2.61
N TYR A 21 15.52 1.93 -2.38
CA TYR A 21 15.23 0.79 -3.27
C TYR A 21 13.76 0.41 -3.28
N MET A 22 13.09 0.44 -2.12
CA MET A 22 11.65 0.20 -2.05
C MET A 22 10.87 1.29 -2.81
N GLN A 23 11.31 2.55 -2.72
CA GLN A 23 10.71 3.65 -3.49
C GLN A 23 10.87 3.42 -4.99
N TYR A 24 12.06 3.03 -5.46
CA TYR A 24 12.28 2.70 -6.86
C TYR A 24 11.44 1.51 -7.33
N ALA A 25 11.33 0.44 -6.53
CA ALA A 25 10.49 -0.71 -6.85
C ALA A 25 9.00 -0.33 -6.97
N VAL A 26 8.50 0.49 -6.02
CA VAL A 26 7.11 0.97 -6.08
C VAL A 26 6.91 1.87 -7.30
N LEU A 27 7.80 2.82 -7.55
CA LEU A 27 7.71 3.72 -8.70
C LEU A 27 7.75 2.95 -10.02
N LEU A 28 8.65 1.98 -10.16
CA LEU A 28 8.71 1.10 -11.31
C LEU A 28 7.40 0.33 -11.50
N SER A 29 6.84 -0.24 -10.43
CA SER A 29 5.57 -0.96 -10.51
C SER A 29 4.40 -0.07 -10.95
N VAL A 30 4.34 1.17 -10.46
CA VAL A 30 3.32 2.16 -10.88
C VAL A 30 3.50 2.53 -12.34
N VAL A 31 4.73 2.80 -12.79
CA VAL A 31 5.02 3.12 -14.19
C VAL A 31 4.62 1.97 -15.11
N LEU A 32 4.95 0.73 -14.75
CA LEU A 32 4.55 -0.44 -15.53
C LEU A 32 3.03 -0.60 -15.58
N LEU A 33 2.33 -0.40 -14.46
CA LEU A 33 0.87 -0.44 -14.41
C LEU A 33 0.24 0.62 -15.34
N LEU A 34 0.75 1.86 -15.29
CA LEU A 34 0.28 2.94 -16.16
C LEU A 34 0.54 2.64 -17.63
N ASN A 35 1.69 2.04 -17.97
CA ASN A 35 1.97 1.61 -19.34
C ASN A 35 0.94 0.58 -19.81
N VAL A 36 0.64 -0.44 -19.00
CA VAL A 36 -0.36 -1.45 -19.36
C VAL A 36 -1.74 -0.82 -19.61
N VAL A 37 -2.16 0.15 -18.79
CA VAL A 37 -3.47 0.80 -18.91
C VAL A 37 -3.56 1.78 -20.09
N TYR A 38 -2.51 2.56 -20.35
CA TYR A 38 -2.56 3.67 -21.30
C TYR A 38 -1.86 3.42 -22.64
N VAL A 39 -1.04 2.38 -22.78
CA VAL A 39 -0.39 2.03 -24.05
C VAL A 39 -1.35 1.17 -24.88
N PRO A 40 -1.86 1.65 -26.03
CA PRO A 40 -2.90 0.94 -26.80
C PRO A 40 -2.48 -0.45 -27.28
N PHE A 41 -1.18 -0.67 -27.51
CA PHE A 41 -0.64 -1.98 -27.90
C PHE A 41 -0.77 -3.03 -26.78
N LEU A 42 -0.68 -2.61 -25.51
CA LEU A 42 -0.76 -3.52 -24.35
C LEU A 42 -2.20 -3.79 -23.92
N GLN A 43 -3.13 -2.89 -24.21
CA GLN A 43 -4.55 -3.01 -23.85
C GLN A 43 -5.21 -4.33 -24.29
N PRO A 44 -5.08 -4.81 -25.55
CA PRO A 44 -5.67 -6.09 -25.96
C PRO A 44 -4.97 -7.31 -25.34
N ILE A 45 -3.69 -7.18 -24.95
CA ILE A 45 -2.93 -8.27 -24.33
C ILE A 45 -3.38 -8.48 -22.88
N PHE A 46 -3.57 -7.38 -22.15
CA PHE A 46 -3.94 -7.39 -20.74
C PHE A 46 -5.45 -7.19 -20.50
N ASN A 47 -6.24 -7.04 -21.57
CA ASN A 47 -7.68 -6.75 -21.53
C ASN A 47 -8.02 -5.54 -20.66
N THR A 48 -7.28 -4.44 -20.85
CA THR A 48 -7.47 -3.20 -20.09
C THR A 48 -8.07 -2.09 -20.95
N MET A 49 -8.81 -1.18 -20.31
CA MET A 49 -9.32 0.06 -20.90
C MET A 49 -8.71 1.27 -20.20
N PRO A 50 -8.49 2.39 -20.91
CA PRO A 50 -7.94 3.58 -20.29
C PRO A 50 -8.92 4.15 -19.26
N LEU A 51 -8.44 4.37 -18.04
CA LEU A 51 -9.24 5.05 -17.01
C LEU A 51 -9.33 6.54 -17.34
N GLY A 52 -10.56 7.03 -17.41
CA GLY A 52 -10.93 8.44 -17.42
C GLY A 52 -10.94 9.05 -16.01
N MET A 53 -11.10 10.37 -15.96
CA MET A 53 -11.00 11.13 -14.70
C MET A 53 -12.08 10.77 -13.68
N GLN A 54 -13.24 10.30 -14.12
CA GLN A 54 -14.32 9.88 -13.23
C GLN A 54 -13.94 8.61 -12.46
N GLU A 55 -13.35 7.61 -13.11
CA GLU A 55 -12.94 6.39 -12.41
C GLU A 55 -11.80 6.65 -11.43
N TRP A 56 -10.89 7.59 -11.74
CA TRP A 56 -9.84 8.01 -10.82
C TRP A 56 -10.38 8.56 -9.49
N THR A 57 -11.55 9.20 -9.50
CA THR A 57 -12.17 9.71 -8.27
C THR A 57 -12.59 8.59 -7.31
N VAL A 58 -12.90 7.40 -7.84
CA VAL A 58 -13.24 6.21 -7.05
C VAL A 58 -11.98 5.43 -6.65
N VAL A 59 -11.00 5.33 -7.55
CA VAL A 59 -9.76 4.57 -7.31
C VAL A 59 -8.91 5.22 -6.22
N LEU A 60 -8.75 6.56 -6.24
CA LEU A 60 -7.91 7.28 -5.28
C LEU A 60 -8.26 7.00 -3.80
N PRO A 61 -9.52 7.12 -3.35
CA PRO A 61 -9.88 6.80 -1.96
C PRO A 61 -9.70 5.31 -1.66
N LEU A 62 -9.95 4.43 -2.63
CA LEU A 62 -9.86 2.98 -2.43
C LEU A 62 -8.42 2.51 -2.16
N ILE A 63 -7.40 3.19 -2.73
CA ILE A 63 -5.99 2.89 -2.48
C ILE A 63 -5.62 3.01 -0.99
N PHE A 64 -6.29 3.89 -0.24
CA PHE A 64 -5.99 4.10 1.18
C PHE A 64 -6.59 3.04 2.10
N VAL A 65 -7.64 2.33 1.67
CA VAL A 65 -8.34 1.31 2.47
C VAL A 65 -7.39 0.24 3.03
N PRO A 66 -6.56 -0.45 2.23
CA PRO A 66 -5.64 -1.46 2.76
C PRO A 66 -4.55 -0.87 3.67
N ALA A 67 -4.14 0.38 3.45
CA ALA A 67 -3.18 1.05 4.32
C ALA A 67 -3.78 1.30 5.71
N ILE A 68 -5.00 1.84 5.77
CA ILE A 68 -5.74 2.11 7.01
C ILE A 68 -6.03 0.79 7.74
N ALA A 69 -6.57 -0.20 7.03
CA ALA A 69 -6.93 -1.50 7.60
C ALA A 69 -5.72 -2.16 8.28
N ALA A 70 -4.58 -2.18 7.61
CA ALA A 70 -3.40 -2.81 8.17
C ALA A 70 -2.79 -2.04 9.34
N GLU A 71 -2.85 -0.71 9.33
CA GLU A 71 -2.37 0.07 10.46
C GLU A 71 -3.29 -0.05 11.68
N MET A 72 -4.61 -0.21 11.46
CA MET A 72 -5.56 -0.61 12.50
C MET A 72 -5.22 -1.99 13.08
N THR A 73 -4.96 -2.99 12.24
CA THR A 73 -4.56 -4.33 12.71
C THR A 73 -3.31 -4.26 13.58
N LYS A 74 -2.28 -3.53 13.14
CA LYS A 74 -1.05 -3.34 13.93
C LYS A 74 -1.31 -2.61 15.25
N ALA A 75 -2.20 -1.63 15.27
CA ALA A 75 -2.58 -0.92 16.49
C ALA A 75 -3.26 -1.86 17.50
N VAL A 76 -4.23 -2.66 17.06
CA VAL A 76 -4.94 -3.65 17.90
C VAL A 76 -3.97 -4.69 18.47
N VAL A 77 -3.09 -5.24 17.64
CA VAL A 77 -2.07 -6.21 18.08
C VAL A 77 -1.14 -5.59 19.14
N ARG A 78 -0.71 -4.34 18.95
CA ARG A 78 0.17 -3.63 19.89
C ARG A 78 -0.52 -3.34 21.24
N LEU A 79 -1.81 -3.00 21.22
CA LEU A 79 -2.61 -2.78 22.43
C LEU A 79 -2.79 -4.09 23.22
N ARG A 80 -3.11 -5.20 22.54
CA ARG A 80 -3.23 -6.53 23.17
C ARG A 80 -1.90 -7.00 23.78
N ALA A 81 -0.78 -6.79 23.08
CA ALA A 81 0.54 -7.15 23.59
C ALA A 81 0.93 -6.36 24.86
N ARG A 82 0.58 -5.07 24.95
CA ARG A 82 0.81 -4.26 26.16
C ARG A 82 -0.03 -4.72 27.35
N GLY A 83 -1.30 -5.07 27.13
CA GLY A 83 -2.19 -5.56 28.20
C GLY A 83 -1.73 -6.89 28.82
N ASN A 84 -1.15 -7.78 28.01
CA ASN A 84 -0.60 -9.05 28.50
C ASN A 84 0.68 -8.88 29.33
N VAL A 85 1.54 -7.90 29.01
CA VAL A 85 2.75 -7.62 29.78
C VAL A 85 2.42 -7.00 31.15
N VAL A 86 1.44 -6.09 31.21
CA VAL A 86 1.02 -5.45 32.48
C VAL A 86 0.31 -6.42 33.42
N ARG A 87 -0.38 -7.45 32.90
CA ARG A 87 -1.00 -8.49 33.73
C ARG A 87 -0.04 -9.57 34.21
N ALA A 88 1.15 -9.67 33.61
CA ALA A 88 2.16 -10.67 33.94
C ALA A 88 3.26 -10.13 34.88
N ALA A 89 3.22 -8.84 35.22
CA ALA A 89 4.11 -8.15 36.16
C ALA A 89 3.35 -7.85 37.46
#